data_AF-A0A662M040-F1
#
_entry.id   AF-A0A662M040-F1
#
_cell.length_a   1.000
_cell.length_b   1.000
_cell.length_c   1.000
_cell.angle_alpha   90.00
_cell.angle_beta   90.00
_cell.angle_gamma   90.00
#
_symmetry.space_group_name_H-M   'P 1'
#
loop_
_entity.id
_entity.type
_entity.pdbx_description
1 polymer ?
#
loop_
_entity_poly.entity_id
_entity_poly.type
_entity_poly.pdbx_seq_one_letter_code
_entity_poly.pdbx_strand_id
1 'polypeptide(L)'
;ESKYGYFRPTKEVFDAWERTAEIADALKAEVVVFQCPASFKEEEGNIRNMREFFSSISRRFIYAWEPRGKWNSATIRELCEELDIIHCVDPFKGKSVSELKYFRLHGRNGYRYDYSAEELNELKEMCGSRAYCLFNNTEMYKNALEFKNLTGNEDMRTKKR
;
A
#
# COMPACT_ATOMS: atom_id res chain seq x y z
N GLU A 1 16.19 -19.97 8.07
CA GLU A 1 15.22 -18.86 7.90
C GLU A 1 15.78 -17.60 7.20
N SER A 2 17.03 -17.56 6.75
CA SER A 2 17.64 -16.35 6.18
C SER A 2 17.36 -16.07 4.70
N LYS A 3 16.46 -16.79 4.03
CA LYS A 3 16.32 -16.76 2.55
C LYS A 3 15.11 -15.98 1.98
N TYR A 4 14.20 -15.50 2.84
CA TYR A 4 12.96 -14.83 2.44
C TYR A 4 13.00 -13.31 2.69
N GLY A 5 12.18 -12.56 1.95
CA GLY A 5 11.95 -11.13 2.16
C GLY A 5 13.02 -10.21 1.58
N TYR A 6 12.81 -8.90 1.77
CA TYR A 6 13.66 -7.79 1.31
C TYR A 6 13.82 -7.74 -0.21
N PHE A 7 12.85 -8.30 -0.94
CA PHE A 7 12.88 -8.45 -2.40
C PHE A 7 14.14 -9.15 -2.92
N ARG A 8 14.80 -9.94 -2.07
CA ARG A 8 16.05 -10.60 -2.46
C ARG A 8 15.79 -11.50 -3.67
N PRO A 9 16.70 -11.52 -4.66
CA PRO A 9 16.54 -12.33 -5.87
C PRO A 9 16.87 -13.81 -5.58
N THR A 10 16.15 -14.40 -4.63
CA THR A 10 16.26 -15.81 -4.27
C THR A 10 15.07 -16.56 -4.83
N LYS A 11 15.28 -17.85 -5.13
CA LYS A 11 14.19 -18.74 -5.56
C LYS A 11 13.03 -18.69 -4.58
N GLU A 12 13.33 -18.68 -3.28
CA GLU A 12 12.33 -18.66 -2.21
C GLU A 12 11.44 -17.41 -2.23
N VAL A 13 11.99 -16.23 -2.57
CA VAL A 13 11.19 -14.99 -2.71
C VAL A 13 10.32 -15.03 -3.96
N PHE A 14 10.84 -15.53 -5.08
CA PHE A 14 10.06 -15.67 -6.31
C PHE A 14 8.97 -16.73 -6.20
N ASP A 15 9.23 -17.89 -5.58
CA ASP A 15 8.22 -18.91 -5.31
C ASP A 15 7.09 -18.36 -4.43
N ALA A 16 7.43 -17.58 -3.40
CA ALA A 16 6.44 -16.93 -2.54
C ALA A 16 5.61 -15.89 -3.29
N TRP A 17 6.23 -15.14 -4.20
CA TRP A 17 5.52 -14.21 -5.08
C TRP A 17 4.56 -14.93 -6.02
N GLU A 18 5.01 -15.96 -6.75
CA GLU A 18 4.15 -16.69 -7.70
C GLU A 18 2.93 -17.27 -6.98
N ARG A 19 3.13 -17.86 -5.79
CA ARG A 19 2.01 -18.35 -4.99
C ARG A 19 1.05 -17.23 -4.54
N THR A 20 1.60 -16.06 -4.21
CA THR A 20 0.80 -14.88 -3.84
C THR A 20 -0.01 -14.37 -5.04
N ALA A 21 0.61 -14.33 -6.23
CA ALA A 21 -0.04 -13.92 -7.46
C ALA A 21 -1.20 -14.86 -7.83
N GLU A 22 -0.99 -16.18 -7.78
CA GLU A 22 -2.06 -17.17 -8.00
C GLU A 22 -3.27 -16.95 -7.08
N ILE A 23 -3.02 -16.69 -5.80
CA ILE A 23 -4.08 -16.42 -4.81
C ILE A 23 -4.78 -15.10 -5.14
N ALA A 24 -4.01 -14.06 -5.47
CA ALA A 24 -4.56 -12.75 -5.84
C ALA A 24 -5.43 -12.84 -7.11
N ASP A 25 -5.04 -13.61 -8.12
CA ASP A 25 -5.86 -13.85 -9.31
C ASP A 25 -7.15 -14.59 -8.98
N ALA A 26 -7.06 -15.66 -8.19
CA ALA A 26 -8.23 -16.45 -7.80
C ALA A 26 -9.26 -15.59 -7.03
N LEU A 27 -8.77 -14.65 -6.22
CA LEU A 27 -9.60 -13.67 -5.49
C LEU A 27 -10.02 -12.47 -6.35
N LYS A 28 -9.54 -12.38 -7.60
CA LYS A 28 -9.72 -11.21 -8.48
C LYS A 28 -9.30 -9.91 -7.80
N ALA A 29 -8.20 -9.97 -7.04
CA ALA A 29 -7.65 -8.80 -6.37
C ALA A 29 -7.21 -7.76 -7.42
N GLU A 30 -7.47 -6.48 -7.14
CA GLU A 30 -6.97 -5.39 -7.98
C GLU A 30 -5.57 -4.91 -7.54
N VAL A 31 -5.30 -4.98 -6.24
CA VAL A 31 -4.09 -4.44 -5.62
C VAL A 31 -3.39 -5.51 -4.79
N VAL A 32 -2.06 -5.61 -4.93
CA VAL A 32 -1.20 -6.40 -4.03
C VAL A 32 -0.28 -5.46 -3.26
N VAL A 33 -0.29 -5.60 -1.93
CA VAL A 33 0.51 -4.75 -1.03
C VAL A 33 1.82 -5.44 -0.65
N PHE A 34 2.93 -4.78 -0.94
CA PHE A 34 4.27 -5.15 -0.52
C PHE A 34 4.66 -4.32 0.70
N GLN A 35 4.39 -4.85 1.89
CA GLN A 35 4.76 -4.19 3.15
C GLN A 35 6.20 -4.54 3.53
N CYS A 36 7.01 -3.52 3.82
CA CYS A 36 8.38 -3.70 4.27
C CYS A 36 8.52 -3.33 5.76
N PRO A 37 9.25 -4.13 6.56
CA PRO A 37 9.47 -3.83 7.97
C PRO A 37 10.38 -2.60 8.15
N ALA A 38 10.42 -2.04 9.36
CA ALA A 38 11.28 -0.90 9.68
C ALA A 38 12.79 -1.15 9.46
N SER A 39 13.19 -2.43 9.47
CA SER A 39 14.54 -2.88 9.20
C SER A 39 14.91 -2.91 7.71
N PHE A 40 13.94 -2.76 6.80
CA PHE A 40 14.19 -2.57 5.37
C PHE A 40 14.40 -1.07 5.08
N LYS A 41 15.65 -0.66 5.01
CA LYS A 41 16.07 0.74 4.94
C LYS A 41 16.49 1.13 3.53
N GLU A 42 16.59 2.44 3.31
CA GLU A 42 17.14 3.06 2.10
C GLU A 42 18.65 2.79 1.99
N GLU A 43 18.98 1.57 1.59
CA GLU A 43 20.34 1.08 1.38
C GLU A 43 20.44 0.59 -0.06
N GLU A 44 21.60 0.78 -0.70
CA GLU A 44 21.77 0.44 -2.11
C GLU A 44 21.42 -1.02 -2.43
N GLY A 45 21.75 -1.95 -1.52
CA GLY A 45 21.41 -3.37 -1.68
C GLY A 45 19.90 -3.62 -1.72
N ASN A 46 19.14 -2.94 -0.85
CA ASN A 46 17.67 -3.04 -0.81
C ASN A 46 17.03 -2.43 -2.05
N ILE A 47 17.57 -1.31 -2.52
CA ILE A 47 17.12 -0.66 -3.77
C ILE A 47 17.38 -1.56 -4.98
N ARG A 48 18.59 -2.15 -5.09
CA ARG A 48 18.92 -3.12 -6.14
C ARG A 48 17.98 -4.32 -6.13
N ASN A 49 17.72 -4.89 -4.94
CA ASN A 49 16.77 -5.99 -4.79
C ASN A 49 15.36 -5.63 -5.28
N MET A 50 14.86 -4.43 -4.95
CA MET A 50 13.56 -3.97 -5.44
C MET A 50 13.53 -3.90 -6.96
N ARG A 51 14.54 -3.26 -7.58
CA ARG A 51 14.65 -3.16 -9.03
C ARG A 51 14.65 -4.53 -9.70
N GLU A 52 15.48 -5.45 -9.22
CA GLU A 52 15.57 -6.81 -9.75
C GLU A 52 14.26 -7.60 -9.59
N PHE A 53 13.65 -7.54 -8.41
CA PHE A 53 12.38 -8.22 -8.15
C PHE A 53 11.25 -7.69 -9.04
N PHE A 54 11.02 -6.37 -9.06
CA PHE A 54 9.89 -5.77 -9.78
C PHE A 54 10.05 -5.78 -11.31
N SER A 55 11.28 -5.92 -11.83
CA SER A 55 11.56 -6.14 -13.26
C SER A 55 11.41 -7.61 -13.67
N SER A 56 11.54 -8.54 -12.73
CA SER A 56 11.44 -9.98 -13.01
C SER A 56 10.02 -10.53 -12.95
N ILE A 57 9.09 -9.82 -12.32
CA ILE A 57 7.69 -10.25 -12.18
C ILE A 57 6.79 -9.62 -13.25
N SER A 58 5.77 -10.36 -13.69
CA SER A 58 4.76 -9.86 -14.61
C SER A 58 3.88 -8.78 -13.97
N ARG A 59 3.38 -7.83 -14.76
CA ARG A 59 2.49 -6.74 -14.30
C ARG A 59 1.03 -7.14 -14.40
N ARG A 60 0.52 -7.78 -13.34
CA ARG A 60 -0.84 -8.35 -13.32
C ARG A 60 -1.81 -7.58 -12.44
N PHE A 61 -1.29 -6.85 -11.46
CA PHE A 61 -2.07 -6.11 -10.47
C PHE A 61 -1.51 -4.70 -10.29
N ILE A 62 -2.24 -3.85 -9.59
CA ILE A 62 -1.67 -2.63 -9.03
C ILE A 62 -0.76 -3.02 -7.86
N TYR A 63 0.51 -2.61 -7.91
CA TYR A 63 1.47 -2.91 -6.85
C TYR A 63 1.61 -1.74 -5.90
N ALA A 64 1.30 -1.95 -4.63
CA ALA A 64 1.35 -0.92 -3.61
C ALA A 64 2.47 -1.21 -2.60
N TRP A 65 3.43 -0.32 -2.46
CA TRP A 65 4.58 -0.51 -1.56
C TRP A 65 4.43 0.31 -0.28
N GLU A 66 4.50 -0.35 0.89
CA GLU A 66 4.43 0.27 2.21
C GLU A 66 5.80 0.19 2.91
N PRO A 67 6.67 1.21 2.76
CA PRO A 67 7.89 1.30 3.54
C PRO A 67 7.60 1.69 4.99
N ARG A 68 7.97 0.84 5.96
CA ARG A 68 7.94 1.19 7.39
C ARG A 68 9.30 1.64 7.94
N GLY A 69 10.35 1.51 7.14
CA GLY A 69 11.69 2.01 7.46
C GLY A 69 11.80 3.52 7.26
N LYS A 70 12.94 4.09 7.65
CA LYS A 70 13.27 5.47 7.29
C LYS A 70 13.70 5.50 5.83
N TRP A 71 12.87 6.13 5.00
CA TRP A 71 13.11 6.37 3.57
C TRP A 71 12.85 7.83 3.26
N ASN A 72 13.69 8.44 2.45
CA ASN A 72 13.46 9.77 1.92
C ASN A 72 12.28 9.76 0.94
N SER A 73 11.38 10.74 1.03
CA SER A 73 10.23 10.85 0.13
C SER A 73 10.62 11.01 -1.34
N ALA A 74 11.78 11.62 -1.64
CA ALA A 74 12.29 11.73 -3.01
C ALA A 74 12.63 10.34 -3.58
N THR A 75 13.31 9.51 -2.79
CA THR A 75 13.66 8.13 -3.19
C THR A 75 12.42 7.25 -3.32
N ILE A 76 11.44 7.39 -2.41
CA ILE A 76 10.16 6.68 -2.54
C ILE A 76 9.48 7.05 -3.86
N ARG A 77 9.45 8.35 -4.20
CA ARG A 77 8.86 8.84 -5.44
C ARG A 77 9.58 8.25 -6.66
N GLU A 78 10.91 8.36 -6.70
CA GLU A 78 11.73 7.82 -7.78
C GLU A 78 11.45 6.33 -8.00
N LEU A 79 11.44 5.51 -6.95
CA LEU A 79 11.17 4.08 -7.06
C LEU A 79 9.72 3.78 -7.44
N CYS A 80 8.76 4.56 -6.98
CA CYS A 80 7.36 4.41 -7.39
C CYS A 80 7.17 4.67 -8.88
N GLU A 81 7.81 5.73 -9.40
CA GLU A 81 7.78 6.09 -10.82
C GLU A 81 8.56 5.08 -11.68
N GLU A 82 9.80 4.75 -11.29
CA GLU A 82 10.68 3.82 -12.00
C GLU A 82 10.07 2.41 -12.08
N LEU A 83 9.53 1.94 -10.97
CA LEU A 83 9.03 0.57 -10.85
C LEU A 83 7.52 0.50 -11.09
N ASP A 84 6.85 1.55 -11.57
CA ASP A 84 5.39 1.55 -11.80
C ASP A 84 4.60 0.96 -10.60
N ILE A 85 4.97 1.38 -9.38
CA ILE A 85 4.31 0.97 -8.14
C ILE A 85 3.76 2.20 -7.43
N ILE A 86 2.72 2.03 -6.61
CA ILE A 86 2.10 3.12 -5.87
C ILE A 86 2.54 3.14 -4.41
N HIS A 87 2.69 4.34 -3.85
CA HIS A 87 3.04 4.54 -2.46
C HIS A 87 1.84 4.22 -1.56
N CYS A 88 1.98 3.16 -0.78
CA CYS A 88 1.07 2.81 0.31
C CYS A 88 1.52 3.49 1.60
N VAL A 89 0.69 4.36 2.17
CA VAL A 89 1.06 5.17 3.33
C VAL A 89 -0.12 5.39 4.27
N ASP A 90 0.16 5.61 5.55
CA ASP A 90 -0.82 6.19 6.46
C ASP A 90 -0.82 7.71 6.22
N PRO A 91 -1.91 8.30 5.69
CA PRO A 91 -1.93 9.70 5.28
C PRO A 91 -1.74 10.67 6.45
N PHE A 92 -2.01 10.23 7.68
CA PHE A 92 -1.77 11.02 8.89
C PHE A 92 -0.31 10.96 9.39
N LYS A 93 0.52 10.09 8.80
CA LYS A 93 1.95 9.93 9.14
C LYS A 93 2.89 10.40 8.03
N GLY A 94 2.38 10.51 6.81
CA GLY A 94 3.16 11.00 5.67
C GLY A 94 2.28 11.30 4.46
N LYS A 95 2.74 12.22 3.62
CA LYS A 95 2.07 12.53 2.35
C LYS A 95 2.36 11.41 1.34
N SER A 96 1.33 10.98 0.60
CA SER A 96 1.56 10.10 -0.56
C SER A 96 2.34 10.85 -1.64
N VAL A 97 3.17 10.09 -2.37
CA VAL A 97 3.96 10.62 -3.50
C VAL A 97 3.41 10.14 -4.85
N SER A 98 2.40 9.27 -4.85
CA SER A 98 1.75 8.72 -6.03
C SER A 98 0.43 9.41 -6.32
N GLU A 99 0.06 9.48 -7.60
CA GLU A 99 -1.23 10.05 -8.04
C GLU A 99 -2.41 9.21 -7.54
N LEU A 100 -2.38 7.89 -7.80
CA LEU A 100 -3.31 6.95 -7.20
C LEU A 100 -2.89 6.67 -5.76
N LYS A 101 -3.77 7.02 -4.81
CA LYS A 101 -3.48 6.87 -3.38
C LYS A 101 -3.93 5.50 -2.88
N TYR A 102 -3.06 4.87 -2.10
CA TYR A 102 -3.40 3.69 -1.33
C TYR A 102 -3.12 3.97 0.15
N PHE A 103 -4.16 4.23 0.90
CA PHE A 103 -4.07 4.57 2.32
C PHE A 103 -4.32 3.37 3.20
N ARG A 104 -3.42 3.15 4.17
CA ARG A 104 -3.60 2.17 5.23
C ARG A 104 -3.55 2.87 6.58
N LEU A 105 -4.72 2.99 7.20
CA LEU A 105 -4.95 3.75 8.41
C LEU A 105 -4.79 2.84 9.63
N HIS A 106 -3.75 3.08 10.43
CA HIS A 106 -3.47 2.23 11.62
C HIS A 106 -3.81 2.94 12.93
N GLY A 107 -4.54 4.06 12.88
CA GLY A 107 -4.71 4.99 14.00
C GLY A 107 -3.51 5.94 14.16
N ARG A 108 -3.77 7.15 14.69
CA ARG A 108 -2.72 8.19 14.84
C ARG A 108 -1.71 7.83 15.93
N ASN A 109 -2.17 7.28 17.05
CA ASN A 109 -1.34 6.92 18.21
C ASN A 109 -1.28 5.39 18.45
N GLY A 110 -1.59 4.60 17.44
CA GLY A 110 -1.59 3.13 17.49
C GLY A 110 -2.93 2.52 17.10
N TYR A 111 -2.98 1.19 17.07
CA TYR A 111 -4.12 0.43 16.53
C TYR A 111 -5.43 0.64 17.28
N ARG A 112 -5.38 0.86 18.61
CA ARG A 112 -6.58 1.16 19.40
C ARG A 112 -6.96 2.62 19.18
N TYR A 113 -7.80 2.83 18.18
CA TYR A 113 -8.19 4.15 17.72
C TYR A 113 -9.60 4.12 17.15
N ASP A 114 -10.34 5.20 17.36
CA ASP A 114 -11.64 5.47 16.76
C ASP A 114 -11.54 6.86 16.14
N TYR A 115 -11.60 6.92 14.81
CA TYR A 115 -11.46 8.19 14.10
C TYR A 115 -12.69 9.06 14.33
N SER A 116 -12.48 10.34 14.64
CA SER A 116 -13.59 11.29 14.79
C SER A 116 -14.20 11.67 13.43
N ALA A 117 -15.40 12.26 13.43
CA ALA A 117 -16.03 12.76 12.22
C ALA A 117 -15.16 13.83 11.53
N GLU A 118 -14.46 14.66 12.30
CA GLU A 118 -13.53 15.68 11.81
C GLU A 118 -12.33 15.03 11.12
N GLU A 119 -11.75 13.98 11.70
CA GLU A 119 -10.62 13.25 11.11
C GLU A 119 -11.02 12.48 9.84
N LEU A 120 -12.25 11.95 9.79
CA LEU A 120 -12.78 11.32 8.58
C LEU A 120 -13.03 12.36 7.47
N ASN A 121 -13.42 13.59 7.80
CA ASN A 121 -13.47 14.68 6.82
C ASN A 121 -12.05 15.08 6.36
N GLU A 122 -11.09 15.16 7.28
CA GLU A 122 -9.68 15.39 6.94
C GLU A 122 -9.17 14.34 5.95
N LEU A 123 -9.46 13.05 6.21
CA LEU A 123 -9.13 11.93 5.31
C LEU A 123 -9.77 12.08 3.92
N LYS A 124 -11.03 12.54 3.85
CA LYS A 124 -11.74 12.75 2.57
C LYS A 124 -11.02 13.78 1.71
N GLU A 125 -10.60 14.89 2.29
CA GLU A 125 -9.82 15.91 1.59
C GLU A 125 -8.46 15.34 1.13
N MET A 126 -7.80 14.54 1.98
CA MET A 126 -6.56 13.86 1.61
C MET A 126 -6.71 12.84 0.49
N CYS A 127 -7.90 12.26 0.28
CA CYS A 127 -8.14 11.31 -0.82
C CYS A 127 -8.10 11.98 -2.20
N GLY A 128 -8.52 13.25 -2.32
CA GLY A 128 -8.65 13.89 -3.63
C GLY A 128 -9.63 13.13 -4.54
N SER A 129 -9.26 12.90 -5.80
CA SER A 129 -10.17 12.32 -6.81
C SER A 129 -10.33 10.80 -6.73
N ARG A 130 -9.25 10.05 -6.41
CA ARG A 130 -9.28 8.58 -6.38
C ARG A 130 -8.30 8.03 -5.35
N ALA A 131 -8.81 7.26 -4.40
CA ALA A 131 -8.01 6.61 -3.36
C ALA A 131 -8.63 5.26 -2.96
N TYR A 132 -7.76 4.31 -2.63
CA TYR A 132 -8.12 3.13 -1.85
C TYR A 132 -7.84 3.44 -0.37
N CYS A 133 -8.83 3.29 0.50
CA CYS A 133 -8.66 3.50 1.95
C CYS A 133 -8.93 2.20 2.71
N LEU A 134 -7.91 1.69 3.41
CA LEU A 134 -7.99 0.51 4.25
C LEU A 134 -7.86 0.91 5.71
N PHE A 135 -8.94 0.77 6.48
CA PHE A 135 -8.91 0.96 7.92
C PHE A 135 -8.37 -0.30 8.59
N ASN A 136 -7.37 -0.13 9.44
CA ASN A 136 -6.67 -1.20 10.14
C ASN A 136 -6.53 -0.91 11.65
N ASN A 137 -7.36 -0.02 12.18
CA ASN A 137 -7.54 0.28 13.61
C ASN A 137 -8.58 -0.66 14.24
N THR A 138 -8.74 -0.63 15.57
CA THR A 138 -9.69 -1.49 16.30
C THR A 138 -11.15 -1.26 15.88
N GLU A 139 -11.52 0.00 15.62
CA GLU A 139 -12.86 0.38 15.15
C GLU A 139 -12.99 0.39 13.62
N MET A 140 -12.12 -0.35 12.90
CA MET A 140 -12.01 -0.28 11.44
C MET A 140 -13.34 -0.45 10.68
N TYR A 141 -14.22 -1.34 11.12
CA TYR A 141 -15.51 -1.56 10.46
C TYR A 141 -16.42 -0.34 10.58
N LYS A 142 -16.54 0.21 11.80
CA LYS A 142 -17.32 1.41 12.08
C LYS A 142 -16.78 2.59 11.27
N ASN A 143 -15.48 2.86 11.36
CA ASN A 143 -14.89 4.03 10.68
C ASN A 143 -14.93 3.87 9.15
N ALA A 144 -14.75 2.67 8.61
CA ALA A 144 -14.91 2.43 7.18
C ALA A 144 -16.36 2.68 6.71
N LEU A 145 -17.36 2.30 7.50
CA LEU A 145 -18.76 2.54 7.18
C LEU A 145 -19.12 4.03 7.25
N GLU A 146 -18.68 4.73 8.30
CA GLU A 146 -18.83 6.18 8.44
C GLU A 146 -18.17 6.93 7.28
N PHE A 147 -16.94 6.54 6.92
CA PHE A 147 -16.23 7.14 5.80
C PHE A 147 -16.89 6.83 4.46
N LYS A 148 -17.41 5.62 4.25
CA LYS A 148 -18.18 5.26 3.06
C LYS A 148 -19.43 6.14 2.93
N ASN A 149 -20.17 6.34 4.01
CA ASN A 149 -21.36 7.20 4.03
C ASN A 149 -21.00 8.66 3.76
N LEU A 150 -19.89 9.15 4.34
CA LEU A 150 -19.40 10.52 4.16
C LEU A 150 -18.94 10.84 2.72
N THR A 151 -18.38 9.85 2.05
CA THR A 151 -17.89 9.97 0.67
C THR A 151 -18.98 9.71 -0.37
N GLY A 152 -20.15 9.22 0.05
CA GLY A 152 -21.23 8.84 -0.86
C GLY A 152 -20.80 7.77 -1.87
N ASN A 153 -19.83 6.93 -1.51
CA ASN A 153 -19.08 6.08 -2.43
C ASN A 153 -20.03 5.14 -3.20
N GLU A 154 -20.38 5.53 -4.43
CA GLU A 154 -20.93 4.63 -5.45
C GLU A 154 -19.88 3.56 -5.73
N ASP A 155 -20.30 2.30 -5.67
CA ASP A 155 -19.42 1.14 -5.80
C ASP A 155 -18.57 1.21 -7.08
N MET A 156 -17.28 1.58 -6.97
CA MET A 156 -16.38 1.73 -8.12
C MET A 156 -16.20 0.44 -8.93
N ARG A 157 -16.57 -0.72 -8.35
CA ARG A 157 -16.62 -2.02 -9.03
C ARG A 157 -17.65 -2.06 -10.16
N THR A 158 -18.66 -1.19 -10.15
CA THR A 158 -19.74 -1.15 -11.16
C THR A 158 -19.47 -0.23 -12.34
N LYS A 159 -18.42 0.61 -12.29
CA LYS A 159 -18.05 1.51 -13.40
C LYS A 159 -17.05 0.88 -14.39
N LYS A 160 -17.16 -0.43 -14.66
CA LYS A 160 -16.68 -1.02 -15.91
C LYS A 160 -17.82 -0.98 -16.92
N ARG A 161 -17.88 0.10 -17.71
CA ARG A 161 -18.54 0.14 -19.01
C ARG A 161 -17.47 0.36 -20.06
#